data_AF-A0A965YKR7-F1
#
_entry.id   AF-A0A965YKR7-F1
#
_cell.length_a   1.000
_cell.length_b   1.000
_cell.length_c   1.000
_cell.angle_alpha   90.00
_cell.angle_beta   90.00
_cell.angle_gamma   90.00
#
_symmetry.space_group_name_H-M   'P 1'
#
loop_
_entity.id
_entity.type
_entity.pdbx_description
1 polymer ?
#
loop_
_entity_poly.entity_id
_entity_poly.type
_entity_poly.pdbx_seq_one_letter_code
_entity_poly.pdbx_strand_id
1 'polypeptide(L)'
;MPCRILITEWGKVEHAAITRTGDKKNTMSFDGSRDIPWAIKQEIQNEIFGENRIAIEVFPETKKLVDVLDVYHLWIFPKGFSLPFGIHPTRDKQCRVVNRGIPKNIDGLVEGGAEMLGINNENGKCQRID
;
A
#
# COMPACT_ATOMS: atom_id res chain seq x y z
N MET A 1 11.21 16.11 -3.43
CA MET A 1 9.96 15.52 -2.88
C MET A 1 9.81 14.10 -3.39
N PRO A 2 9.32 13.14 -2.60
CA PRO A 2 9.18 11.72 -2.98
C PRO A 2 7.96 11.48 -3.88
N CYS A 3 7.70 12.38 -4.83
CA CYS A 3 6.61 12.29 -5.77
C CYS A 3 7.16 12.25 -7.20
N ARG A 4 6.65 11.31 -8.00
CA ARG A 4 6.93 11.29 -9.45
C ARG A 4 5.71 11.79 -10.20
N ILE A 5 5.95 12.62 -11.21
CA ILE A 5 4.91 13.14 -12.09
C ILE A 5 4.80 12.20 -13.30
N LEU A 6 3.59 11.79 -13.64
CA LEU A 6 3.26 10.97 -14.79
C LEU A 6 2.32 11.75 -15.72
N ILE A 7 2.57 11.67 -17.03
CA ILE A 7 1.64 12.16 -18.04
C ILE A 7 0.83 10.95 -18.49
N THR A 8 -0.48 10.97 -18.23
CA THR A 8 -1.40 9.89 -18.58
C THR A 8 -2.53 10.42 -19.45
N GLU A 9 -3.40 9.54 -19.95
CA GLU A 9 -4.63 9.94 -20.65
C GLU A 9 -5.59 10.75 -19.75
N TRP A 10 -5.46 10.62 -18.43
CA TRP A 10 -6.21 11.38 -17.43
C TRP A 10 -5.49 12.69 -17.04
N GLY A 11 -4.43 13.06 -17.77
CA GLY A 11 -3.65 14.26 -17.56
C GLY A 11 -2.44 14.04 -16.65
N LYS A 12 -2.02 15.11 -15.98
CA LYS A 12 -0.86 15.10 -15.09
C LYS A 12 -1.23 14.44 -13.76
N VAL A 13 -0.70 13.26 -13.50
CA VAL A 13 -0.95 12.52 -12.25
C VAL A 13 0.32 12.51 -11.40
N GLU A 14 0.16 12.77 -10.10
CA GLU A 14 1.26 12.70 -9.13
C GLU A 14 1.19 11.37 -8.41
N HIS A 15 2.27 10.62 -8.41
CA HIS A 15 2.37 9.37 -7.68
C HIS A 15 3.16 9.57 -6.38
N ALA A 16 2.61 9.04 -5.29
CA ALA A 16 3.19 9.04 -3.97
C ALA A 16 3.23 7.60 -3.42
N ALA A 17 4.24 7.31 -2.61
CA ALA A 17 4.30 6.10 -1.81
C ALA A 17 4.37 6.50 -0.34
N ILE A 18 3.43 6.02 0.47
CA ILE A 18 3.40 6.26 1.92
C ILE A 18 3.64 4.94 2.64
N THR A 19 4.36 5.00 3.75
CA THR A 19 4.63 3.87 4.64
C THR A 19 4.44 4.33 6.07
N ARG A 20 4.05 3.42 6.96
CA ARG A 20 3.94 3.74 8.38
C ARG A 20 5.34 3.82 9.00
N THR A 21 5.69 4.97 9.57
CA THR A 21 6.92 5.14 10.35
C THR A 21 6.70 4.56 11.74
N GLY A 22 7.43 3.50 12.12
CA GLY A 22 7.26 2.90 13.45
C GLY A 22 8.19 1.75 13.80
N ASP A 23 8.74 1.03 12.82
CA ASP A 23 9.53 -0.16 13.11
C ASP A 23 10.91 -0.06 12.48
N LYS A 24 11.94 -0.14 13.34
CA LYS A 24 13.35 -0.20 12.94
C LYS A 24 13.68 -1.40 12.03
N LYS A 25 12.71 -2.29 11.86
CA LYS A 25 12.64 -3.38 10.89
C LYS A 25 11.30 -3.15 10.18
N ASN A 26 11.26 -2.85 8.89
CA ASN A 26 10.02 -2.83 8.10
C ASN A 26 9.40 -4.25 8.15
N THR A 27 8.73 -4.59 9.26
CA THR A 27 8.30 -5.95 9.57
C THR A 27 6.82 -6.02 9.24
N MET A 28 6.47 -6.94 8.36
CA MET A 28 5.11 -7.19 7.88
C MET A 28 4.08 -7.34 9.00
N SER A 29 2.84 -6.92 8.76
CA SER A 29 1.64 -7.33 9.51
C SER A 29 0.63 -7.93 8.55
N PHE A 30 0.34 -9.21 8.74
CA PHE A 30 -0.70 -9.91 7.99
C PHE A 30 -2.08 -9.82 8.68
N ASP A 31 -2.13 -9.25 9.90
CA ASP A 31 -3.35 -9.09 10.68
C ASP A 31 -4.05 -7.73 10.48
N GLY A 32 -3.50 -6.86 9.62
CA GLY A 32 -4.02 -5.51 9.37
C GLY A 32 -3.80 -4.54 10.52
N SER A 33 -3.09 -4.94 11.59
CA SER A 33 -2.80 -4.06 12.73
C SER A 33 -1.91 -2.86 12.38
N ARG A 34 -1.26 -2.91 11.21
CA ARG A 34 -0.41 -1.84 10.67
C ARG A 34 -1.11 -0.99 9.60
N ASP A 35 -2.40 -1.22 9.35
CA ASP A 35 -3.17 -0.44 8.38
C ASP A 35 -3.16 1.06 8.72
N ILE A 36 -2.91 1.91 7.72
CA ILE A 36 -3.07 3.36 7.88
C ILE A 36 -4.56 3.68 7.70
N PRO A 37 -5.24 4.29 8.70
CA PRO A 37 -6.65 4.62 8.59
C PRO A 37 -6.93 5.58 7.42
N TRP A 38 -8.10 5.45 6.79
CA TRP A 38 -8.48 6.28 5.64
C TRP A 38 -8.41 7.78 5.93
N ALA A 39 -8.86 8.22 7.12
CA ALA A 39 -8.77 9.62 7.53
C ALA A 39 -7.33 10.15 7.54
N ILE A 40 -6.37 9.33 7.97
CA ILE A 40 -4.95 9.69 7.99
C ILE A 40 -4.38 9.72 6.57
N LYS A 41 -4.78 8.78 5.69
CA LYS A 41 -4.41 8.84 4.27
C LYS A 41 -4.90 10.14 3.62
N GLN A 42 -6.11 10.58 3.95
CA GLN A 42 -6.69 11.84 3.47
C GLN A 42 -5.93 13.07 4.00
N GLU A 43 -5.55 13.07 5.27
CA GLU A 43 -4.73 14.13 5.89
C GLU A 43 -3.37 14.25 5.20
N ILE A 44 -2.62 13.14 5.07
CA ILE A 44 -1.33 13.10 4.37
C ILE A 44 -1.48 13.61 2.92
N GLN A 45 -2.54 13.20 2.24
CA GLN A 45 -2.80 13.66 0.88
C GLN A 45 -2.99 15.18 0.84
N ASN A 46 -3.81 15.74 1.73
CA ASN A 46 -4.10 17.17 1.77
C ASN A 46 -2.84 17.99 2.12
N GLU A 47 -2.03 17.52 3.07
CA GLU A 47 -0.78 18.18 3.47
C GLU A 47 0.24 18.24 2.33
N ILE A 48 0.40 17.15 1.57
CA ILE A 48 1.44 17.05 0.54
C ILE A 48 0.97 17.65 -0.80
N PHE A 49 -0.29 17.40 -1.18
CA PHE A 49 -0.79 17.67 -2.54
C PHE A 49 -1.83 18.78 -2.61
N GLY A 50 -2.28 19.29 -1.45
CA GLY A 50 -3.34 20.27 -1.32
C GLY A 50 -4.73 19.64 -1.25
N GLU A 51 -5.66 20.40 -0.68
CA GLU A 51 -7.05 20.00 -0.47
C GLU A 51 -7.86 19.88 -1.78
N ASN A 52 -8.99 19.18 -1.70
CA ASN A 52 -9.97 19.05 -2.79
C ASN A 52 -9.39 18.38 -4.04
N ARG A 53 -8.50 17.41 -3.85
CA ARG A 53 -7.95 16.55 -4.90
C ARG A 53 -8.42 15.12 -4.71
N ILE A 54 -8.55 14.42 -5.83
CA ILE A 54 -8.92 13.00 -5.83
C ILE A 54 -7.63 12.18 -5.86
N ALA A 55 -7.60 11.09 -5.09
CA ALA A 55 -6.54 10.11 -5.12
C ALA A 55 -7.11 8.70 -5.31
N ILE A 56 -6.35 7.85 -6.02
CA ILE A 56 -6.61 6.41 -6.14
C ILE A 56 -5.47 5.66 -5.46
N GLU A 57 -5.83 4.74 -4.56
CA GLU A 57 -4.94 3.73 -4.02
C GLU A 57 -4.95 2.51 -4.94
N VAL A 58 -3.79 2.10 -5.44
CA VAL A 58 -3.68 0.98 -6.39
C VAL A 58 -3.04 -0.23 -5.73
N PHE A 59 -3.75 -1.35 -5.82
CA PHE A 59 -3.22 -2.66 -5.46
C PHE A 59 -2.68 -3.34 -6.73
N PRO A 60 -1.45 -3.87 -6.72
CA PRO A 60 -0.89 -4.56 -7.88
C PRO A 60 -1.65 -5.86 -8.20
N GLU A 61 -1.53 -6.33 -9.45
CA GLU A 61 -1.98 -7.67 -9.83
C GLU A 61 -1.32 -8.72 -8.91
N THR A 62 -2.03 -9.80 -8.55
CA THR A 62 -1.55 -10.82 -7.60
C THR A 62 -0.17 -11.39 -7.97
N LYS A 63 0.14 -11.57 -9.26
CA LYS A 63 1.45 -12.02 -9.74
C LYS A 63 2.60 -11.01 -9.57
N LYS A 64 2.27 -9.75 -9.32
CA LYS A 64 3.19 -8.63 -9.05
C LYS A 64 3.07 -8.17 -7.60
N LEU A 65 2.34 -8.93 -6.77
CA LEU A 65 2.18 -8.63 -5.36
C LEU A 65 3.52 -8.92 -4.69
N VAL A 66 4.26 -7.84 -4.44
CA VAL A 66 5.46 -7.86 -3.61
C VAL A 66 4.98 -7.52 -2.21
N ASP A 67 4.53 -8.54 -1.48
CA ASP A 67 4.01 -8.41 -0.11
C ASP A 67 5.15 -8.34 0.91
N VAL A 68 6.10 -7.45 0.66
CA VAL A 68 7.38 -7.39 1.39
C VAL A 68 7.49 -6.08 2.18
N LEU A 69 6.59 -5.12 1.95
CA LEU A 69 6.56 -3.83 2.65
C LEU A 69 5.12 -3.27 2.75
N ASP A 70 4.76 -2.69 3.90
CA ASP A 70 3.50 -1.95 4.12
C ASP A 70 3.51 -0.58 3.40
N VAL A 71 3.61 -0.61 2.07
CA VAL A 71 3.70 0.58 1.23
C VAL A 71 2.39 0.79 0.47
N TYR A 72 1.78 1.95 0.66
CA TYR A 72 0.56 2.35 -0.03
C TYR A 72 0.92 3.29 -1.18
N HIS A 73 0.52 2.89 -2.39
CA HIS A 73 0.77 3.69 -3.58
C HIS A 73 -0.48 4.50 -3.96
N LEU A 74 -0.33 5.83 -3.92
CA LEU A 74 -1.39 6.79 -4.22
C LEU A 74 -1.10 7.49 -5.54
N TRP A 75 -2.12 7.60 -6.40
CA TRP A 75 -2.11 8.42 -7.61
C TRP A 75 -3.07 9.57 -7.43
N ILE A 76 -2.53 10.79 -7.36
CA ILE A 76 -3.26 12.02 -7.07
C ILE A 76 -3.48 12.79 -8.37
N PHE A 77 -4.75 13.09 -8.63
CA PHE A 77 -5.19 13.78 -9.84
C PHE A 77 -5.10 15.30 -9.69
N PRO A 78 -5.06 16.06 -10.80
CA PRO A 78 -5.12 17.52 -10.75
C PRO A 78 -6.36 18.02 -10.00
N LYS A 79 -6.25 19.21 -9.40
CA LYS A 79 -7.39 19.87 -8.79
C LYS A 79 -8.50 20.07 -9.82
N GLY A 80 -9.74 19.79 -9.42
CA GLY A 80 -10.92 19.89 -10.30
C GLY A 80 -11.08 18.74 -11.30
N PHE A 81 -10.19 17.74 -11.30
CA PHE A 81 -10.40 16.52 -12.06
C PHE A 81 -11.61 15.75 -11.52
N SER A 82 -12.41 15.18 -12.41
CA SER A 82 -13.57 14.35 -12.05
C SER A 82 -13.35 12.94 -12.57
N LEU A 83 -13.36 11.96 -11.68
CA LEU A 83 -13.32 10.55 -12.09
C LEU A 83 -14.63 10.16 -12.79
N PRO A 84 -14.57 9.25 -13.79
CA PRO A 84 -15.76 8.73 -14.44
C PRO A 84 -16.56 7.76 -13.55
N PHE A 85 -16.07 7.45 -12.35
CA PHE A 85 -16.71 6.62 -11.32
C PHE A 85 -16.46 7.25 -9.95
N GLY A 86 -17.27 6.89 -8.95
CA GLY A 86 -17.10 7.36 -7.59
C GLY A 86 -17.88 6.55 -6.57
N ILE A 87 -17.92 7.10 -5.35
CA ILE A 87 -18.68 6.55 -4.22
C ILE A 87 -19.86 7.46 -3.86
N HIS A 88 -20.40 8.21 -4.83
CA HIS A 88 -21.50 9.13 -4.59
C HIS A 88 -22.79 8.34 -4.30
N PRO A 89 -23.43 8.54 -3.13
CA PRO A 89 -24.59 7.73 -2.74
C PRO A 89 -25.76 7.83 -3.72
N THR A 90 -25.90 8.96 -4.40
CA THR A 90 -27.03 9.28 -5.27
C THR A 90 -26.75 9.09 -6.76
N ARG A 91 -25.48 9.14 -7.18
CA ARG A 91 -25.07 9.09 -8.60
C ARG A 91 -24.51 7.73 -9.01
N ASP A 92 -23.81 7.05 -8.10
CA ASP A 92 -23.12 5.81 -8.42
C ASP A 92 -23.90 4.59 -7.90
N LYS A 93 -24.01 3.54 -8.73
CA LYS A 93 -24.62 2.27 -8.34
C LYS A 93 -23.79 1.65 -7.21
N GLN A 94 -24.37 1.57 -6.03
CA GLN A 94 -23.70 1.01 -4.85
C GLN A 94 -23.52 -0.50 -4.99
N CYS A 95 -22.30 -0.97 -4.75
CA CYS A 95 -21.98 -2.39 -4.69
C CYS A 95 -22.25 -2.94 -3.27
N ARG A 96 -22.59 -4.23 -3.18
CA ARG A 96 -22.75 -4.89 -1.88
C ARG A 96 -21.42 -4.85 -1.13
N VAL A 97 -21.43 -4.24 0.05
CA VAL A 97 -20.26 -4.25 0.96
C VAL A 97 -19.98 -5.69 1.37
N VAL A 98 -18.75 -6.14 1.16
CA VAL A 98 -18.30 -7.47 1.59
C VAL A 98 -17.55 -7.31 2.90
N ASN A 99 -18.14 -7.83 3.98
CA ASN A 99 -17.48 -7.89 5.28
C ASN A 99 -16.48 -9.06 5.28
N ARG A 100 -15.19 -8.77 5.08
CA ARG A 100 -14.09 -9.74 5.20
C ARG A 100 -13.34 -9.46 6.50
N GLY A 101 -13.31 -10.43 7.42
CA GLY A 101 -12.46 -10.37 8.60
C GLY A 101 -10.97 -10.55 8.27
N ILE A 102 -10.13 -10.63 9.31
CA ILE A 102 -8.68 -10.84 9.22
C ILE A 102 -8.35 -12.08 8.33
N PRO A 103 -7.30 -12.03 7.48
CA PRO A 103 -6.96 -13.15 6.60
C PRO A 103 -6.78 -14.46 7.38
N LYS A 104 -7.39 -15.54 6.89
CA LYS A 104 -7.38 -16.86 7.55
C LYS A 104 -6.07 -17.65 7.35
N ASN A 105 -5.18 -17.22 6.47
CA ASN A 105 -3.95 -17.95 6.15
C ASN A 105 -2.79 -16.96 6.02
N ILE A 106 -1.96 -16.93 7.06
CA ILE A 106 -0.78 -16.06 7.18
C ILE A 106 0.45 -16.72 6.53
N ASP A 107 0.48 -18.05 6.48
CA ASP A 107 1.69 -18.82 6.13
C ASP A 107 2.09 -18.68 4.65
N GLY A 108 1.12 -18.53 3.74
CA GLY A 108 1.38 -18.44 2.30
C GLY A 108 1.92 -17.10 1.79
N LEU A 109 1.95 -16.06 2.63
CA LEU A 109 2.42 -14.72 2.26
C LEU A 109 3.88 -14.47 2.69
N VAL A 110 4.39 -15.23 3.66
CA VAL A 110 5.73 -15.08 4.23
C VAL A 110 6.82 -15.60 3.29
N GLU A 111 6.54 -16.65 2.52
CA GLU A 111 7.53 -17.32 1.66
C GLU A 111 8.06 -16.42 0.53
N GLY A 112 7.25 -15.49 0.01
CA GLY A 112 7.66 -14.55 -1.04
C GLY A 112 8.57 -13.40 -0.57
N GLY A 113 8.58 -13.09 0.73
CA GLY A 113 9.35 -11.96 1.28
C GLY A 113 10.78 -12.31 1.68
N ALA A 114 11.04 -13.55 2.09
CA ALA A 114 12.35 -13.98 2.58
C ALA A 114 13.42 -14.05 1.47
N GLU A 115 13.04 -14.42 0.24
CA GLU A 115 13.95 -14.56 -0.90
C GLU A 115 14.51 -13.21 -1.38
N MET A 116 13.75 -12.12 -1.22
CA MET A 116 14.16 -10.76 -1.61
C MET A 116 14.97 -10.00 -0.55
N LEU A 117 14.99 -10.47 0.71
CA LEU A 117 15.70 -9.79 1.80
C LEU A 117 17.16 -10.20 1.97
N GLY A 118 17.70 -11.09 1.12
CA GLY A 118 19.13 -11.41 1.11
C GLY A 118 19.69 -11.88 2.46
N ILE A 119 18.86 -12.54 3.27
CA ILE A 119 19.30 -13.07 4.57
C ILE A 119 20.01 -14.39 4.30
N ASN A 120 21.28 -14.33 3.92
CA ASN A 120 22.17 -15.49 3.91
C ASN A 120 22.25 -16.01 5.34
N ASN A 121 21.59 -17.13 5.61
CA ASN A 121 21.65 -17.81 6.90
C ASN A 121 22.94 -18.64 6.96
N GLU A 122 24.08 -17.96 6.92
CA GLU A 122 25.38 -18.53 7.20
C GLU A 122 25.71 -18.19 8.65
N ASN A 123 25.52 -19.17 9.55
CA ASN A 123 26.39 -19.50 10.68
C ASN A 123 25.61 -20.20 11.80
N GLY A 124 25.38 -21.50 11.59
CA GLY A 124 24.84 -22.41 12.59
C GLY A 124 25.57 -23.76 12.57
N LYS A 125 26.91 -23.78 12.56
CA LYS A 125 27.69 -24.98 12.87
C LYS A 125 28.51 -24.75 14.13
N CYS A 126 27.88 -25.03 15.27
CA CYS A 126 28.61 -25.38 16.48
C CYS A 126 29.18 -26.79 16.28
N GLN A 127 30.46 -26.90 15.92
CA GLN A 127 31.17 -28.16 16.00
C GLN A 127 31.64 -28.36 17.44
N ARG A 128 31.20 -29.46 18.06
CA ARG A 128 31.75 -29.98 19.31
C ARG A 128 33.24 -30.24 19.12
N ILE A 129 34.03 -29.83 20.09
CA ILE A 129 35.41 -30.27 20.28
C ILE A 129 35.39 -31.08 21.57
N ASP A 130 35.96 -32.28 21.48
CA ASP A 130 35.99 -33.33 22.51
C ASP A 130 36.72 -32.91 23.80
#